data_AF-A0A525W6R2-F1
#
_entry.id   AF-A0A525W6R2-F1
#
_cell.length_a   1.000
_cell.length_b   1.000
_cell.length_c   1.000
_cell.angle_alpha   90.00
_cell.angle_beta   90.00
_cell.angle_gamma   90.00
#
_symmetry.space_group_name_H-M   'P 1'
#
loop_
_entity.id
_entity.type
_entity.pdbx_description
1 polymer ?
#
loop_
_entity_poly.entity_id
_entity_poly.type
_entity_poly.pdbx_seq_one_letter_code
_entity_poly.pdbx_strand_id
1 'polypeptide(L)'
;MIRHLQLGIVDAVELNGGYAKKCPTPDLGEQGAYVVEGDYEFSLVVDQTINYSNSVRTEYYAVGVHATLKGRVDDDAKLQYVDLDASLVFGRGGSNAATSFAHQHQHVRFVPDRGTGGMPSQFSNWSVSEWDSALAGTAQRGAMNMLLLAVTWFSGPFYLAAEGEWTTPNTCVEITFEPATKTKKLGPNESVAVKTELRTKEGSTVVPAKFKEAKEQPKEGNGRVSPREDKSQPGTPATFSYKMPEKRVKHSGFFVGAVSRAGVAEAKKGEWEVADASYVLEFQSRIVSREITEPVESVAAAKVVLTPVEGKEGWYRGSGMLGYQTGPPPNRAPCSNLVMGHGTTGFEVAGISIKLPEGTGASSSQTGSADIELHYLIHPTHETVRPWTMEEFKCVPGKQLPDPFFYMMYAVARGADEINLLKGWTYVGKDGVVARKVLRGNCGDSCEDQTIFTLKEADDGAAQPK
;
A
#
# COMPACT_ATOMS: atom_id res chain seq x y z
N MET A 1 -45.35 69.50 1.62
CA MET A 1 -46.02 68.60 0.65
C MET A 1 -45.26 67.28 0.67
N ILE A 2 -45.72 66.32 1.47
CA ILE A 2 -45.08 65.00 1.61
C ILE A 2 -45.53 64.19 0.40
N ARG A 3 -44.62 63.90 -0.54
CA ARG A 3 -44.89 62.98 -1.65
C ARG A 3 -44.76 61.57 -1.11
N HIS A 4 -45.86 60.84 -1.03
CA HIS A 4 -45.84 59.39 -0.88
C HIS A 4 -45.22 58.78 -2.14
N LEU A 5 -44.01 58.24 -2.02
CA LEU A 5 -43.43 57.35 -3.00
C LEU A 5 -43.99 55.96 -2.71
N GLN A 6 -44.90 55.48 -3.56
CA GLN A 6 -45.42 54.12 -3.46
C GLN A 6 -44.55 53.26 -4.37
N LEU A 7 -43.61 52.50 -3.80
CA LEU A 7 -42.80 51.54 -4.54
C LEU A 7 -43.73 50.52 -5.23
N GLY A 8 -43.71 50.51 -6.56
CA GLY A 8 -44.38 49.50 -7.36
C GLY A 8 -43.58 48.20 -7.42
N ILE A 9 -44.09 47.24 -8.20
CA ILE A 9 -43.55 45.88 -8.37
C ILE A 9 -42.05 45.95 -8.74
N VAL A 10 -41.25 45.17 -8.01
CA VAL A 10 -39.83 44.96 -8.24
C VAL A 10 -39.65 43.49 -8.59
N ASP A 11 -39.21 43.21 -9.82
CA ASP A 11 -38.78 41.88 -10.23
C ASP A 11 -37.25 41.86 -10.17
N ALA A 12 -36.69 40.96 -9.35
CA ALA A 12 -35.25 40.82 -9.17
C ALA A 12 -34.82 39.38 -9.43
N VAL A 13 -33.77 39.22 -10.25
CA VAL A 13 -33.10 37.93 -10.48
C VAL A 13 -31.67 38.05 -9.98
N GLU A 14 -31.28 37.16 -9.07
CA GLU A 14 -29.94 37.08 -8.50
C GLU A 14 -29.29 35.73 -8.83
N LEU A 15 -28.07 35.77 -9.33
CA LEU A 15 -27.14 34.65 -9.44
C LEU A 15 -25.92 34.98 -8.59
N ASN A 16 -25.51 34.06 -7.72
CA ASN A 16 -24.30 34.21 -6.90
C ASN A 16 -23.71 32.82 -6.68
N GLY A 17 -22.54 32.57 -7.27
CA GLY A 17 -21.89 31.28 -7.14
C GLY A 17 -20.44 31.32 -7.59
N GLY A 18 -19.64 30.42 -7.03
CA GLY A 18 -18.27 30.21 -7.46
C GLY A 18 -17.72 28.90 -6.94
N TYR A 19 -16.52 28.56 -7.37
CA TYR A 19 -15.82 27.36 -6.94
C TYR A 19 -14.32 27.54 -7.04
N ALA A 20 -13.59 26.67 -6.35
CA ALA A 20 -12.17 26.43 -6.56
C ALA A 20 -11.98 24.94 -6.83
N LYS A 21 -11.10 24.58 -7.76
CA LYS A 21 -10.72 23.18 -8.00
C LYS A 21 -10.09 22.60 -6.73
N LYS A 22 -10.24 21.29 -6.55
CA LYS A 22 -9.79 20.63 -5.31
C LYS A 22 -8.29 20.36 -5.25
N CYS A 23 -7.65 20.16 -6.40
CA CYS A 23 -6.24 19.77 -6.48
C CYS A 23 -5.44 20.81 -7.26
N PRO A 24 -4.27 21.25 -6.76
CA PRO A 24 -3.38 22.14 -7.48
C PRO A 24 -2.82 21.45 -8.74
N THR A 25 -2.64 22.23 -9.79
CA THR A 25 -2.05 21.78 -11.06
C THR A 25 -0.89 22.68 -11.47
N PRO A 26 0.07 22.19 -12.28
CA PRO A 26 1.14 23.04 -12.79
C PRO A 26 0.59 24.26 -13.54
N ASP A 27 1.10 25.45 -13.24
CA ASP A 27 0.74 26.66 -13.97
C ASP A 27 1.42 26.65 -15.34
N LEU A 28 0.62 26.75 -16.42
CA LEU A 28 1.13 26.82 -17.78
C LEU A 28 1.87 28.14 -18.06
N GLY A 29 1.59 29.19 -17.27
CA GLY A 29 2.20 30.51 -17.43
C GLY A 29 3.51 30.72 -16.67
N GLU A 30 3.81 29.88 -15.67
CA GLU A 30 4.99 30.05 -14.82
C GLU A 30 5.62 28.70 -14.46
N GLN A 31 6.87 28.48 -14.90
CA GLN A 31 7.54 27.19 -14.71
C GLN A 31 7.75 26.86 -13.22
N GLY A 32 7.28 25.68 -12.82
CA GLY A 32 7.41 25.17 -11.45
C GLY A 32 6.36 25.73 -10.48
N ALA A 33 5.52 26.66 -10.91
CA ALA A 33 4.37 27.12 -10.13
C ALA A 33 3.24 26.09 -10.14
N TYR A 34 2.48 26.07 -9.05
CA TYR A 34 1.22 25.34 -8.97
C TYR A 34 0.10 26.28 -8.58
N VAL A 35 -1.02 26.12 -9.25
CA VAL A 35 -2.21 26.94 -9.05
C VAL A 35 -3.45 26.09 -8.90
N VAL A 36 -4.41 26.64 -8.19
CA VAL A 36 -5.77 26.14 -8.07
C VAL A 36 -6.67 27.11 -8.83
N GLU A 37 -7.22 26.64 -9.93
CA GLU A 37 -8.15 27.45 -10.73
C GLU A 37 -9.53 27.46 -10.08
N GLY A 38 -10.23 28.57 -10.23
CA GLY A 38 -11.61 28.75 -9.79
C GLY A 38 -12.30 29.80 -10.63
N ASP A 39 -13.62 29.83 -10.56
CA ASP A 39 -14.43 30.88 -11.17
C ASP A 39 -15.45 31.40 -10.17
N TYR A 40 -15.88 32.63 -10.38
CA TYR A 40 -16.96 33.25 -9.61
C TYR A 40 -17.84 34.09 -10.53
N GLU A 41 -19.15 33.94 -10.37
CA GLU A 41 -20.15 34.71 -11.08
C GLU A 41 -21.14 35.31 -10.08
N PHE A 42 -21.38 36.61 -10.23
CA PHE A 42 -22.49 37.29 -9.59
C PHE A 42 -23.23 38.13 -10.63
N SER A 43 -24.55 38.03 -10.63
CA SER A 43 -25.41 38.83 -11.51
C SER A 43 -26.67 39.22 -10.77
N LEU A 44 -27.04 40.49 -10.85
CA LEU A 44 -28.25 41.07 -10.29
C LEU A 44 -28.93 41.87 -11.39
N VAL A 45 -30.15 41.46 -11.74
CA VAL A 45 -31.02 42.20 -12.66
C VAL A 45 -32.25 42.63 -11.88
N VAL A 46 -32.56 43.92 -11.92
CA VAL A 46 -33.70 44.53 -11.22
C VAL A 46 -34.50 45.34 -12.23
N ASP A 47 -35.77 44.95 -12.39
CA ASP A 47 -36.79 45.72 -13.07
C ASP A 47 -37.70 46.36 -12.03
N GLN A 48 -37.73 47.69 -12.00
CA GLN A 48 -38.51 48.45 -11.03
C GLN A 48 -39.56 49.31 -11.72
N THR A 49 -40.82 49.17 -11.30
CA THR A 49 -41.87 50.11 -11.70
C THR A 49 -42.08 51.17 -10.62
N ILE A 50 -41.80 52.42 -10.94
CA ILE A 50 -41.94 53.57 -10.05
C ILE A 50 -43.18 54.37 -10.43
N ASN A 51 -44.13 54.45 -9.50
CA ASN A 51 -45.31 55.31 -9.63
C ASN A 51 -45.00 56.69 -9.07
N TYR A 52 -44.78 57.65 -9.96
CA TYR A 52 -44.80 59.06 -9.61
C TYR A 52 -46.24 59.56 -9.68
N SER A 53 -46.55 60.61 -8.90
CA SER A 53 -47.89 61.18 -8.76
C SER A 53 -48.61 61.48 -10.09
N ASN A 54 -47.88 61.67 -11.21
CA ASN A 54 -48.42 61.94 -12.54
C ASN A 54 -47.85 61.03 -13.65
N SER A 55 -47.04 60.00 -13.35
CA SER A 55 -46.45 59.13 -14.37
C SER A 55 -45.98 57.79 -13.81
N VAL A 56 -46.20 56.70 -14.55
CA VAL A 56 -45.57 55.40 -14.30
C VAL A 56 -44.26 55.35 -15.08
N ARG A 57 -43.16 54.95 -14.43
CA ARG A 57 -41.86 54.77 -15.08
C ARG A 57 -41.33 53.38 -14.76
N THR A 58 -40.70 52.75 -15.74
CA THR A 58 -39.92 51.54 -15.52
C THR A 58 -38.44 51.89 -15.54
N GLU A 59 -37.69 51.34 -14.60
CA GLU A 59 -36.23 51.43 -14.55
C GLU A 59 -35.67 50.01 -14.58
N TYR A 60 -34.69 49.79 -15.46
CA TYR A 60 -33.91 48.57 -15.59
C TYR A 60 -32.52 48.82 -15.02
N TYR A 61 -32.07 47.95 -14.13
CA TYR A 61 -30.72 47.92 -13.60
C TYR A 61 -30.17 46.50 -13.73
N ALA A 62 -28.99 46.38 -14.33
CA ALA A 62 -28.24 45.13 -14.36
C ALA A 62 -26.84 45.36 -13.85
N VAL A 63 -26.36 44.43 -13.04
CA VAL A 63 -25.03 44.47 -12.46
C VAL A 63 -24.49 43.07 -12.50
N GLY A 64 -23.33 42.87 -13.12
CA GLY A 64 -22.72 41.56 -13.26
C GLY A 64 -21.22 41.61 -13.03
N VAL A 65 -20.67 40.54 -12.46
CA VAL A 65 -19.24 40.26 -12.41
C VAL A 65 -19.02 38.80 -12.73
N HIS A 66 -18.09 38.56 -13.64
CA HIS A 66 -17.53 37.24 -13.89
C HIS A 66 -16.03 37.33 -13.63
N ALA A 67 -15.52 36.46 -12.76
CA ALA A 67 -14.12 36.46 -12.35
C ALA A 67 -13.52 35.07 -12.51
N THR A 68 -12.35 35.02 -13.16
CA THR A 68 -11.47 33.85 -13.14
C THR A 68 -10.46 34.03 -12.01
N LEU A 69 -10.24 32.99 -11.22
CA LEU A 69 -9.41 33.02 -10.04
C LEU A 69 -8.28 31.99 -10.12
N LYS A 70 -7.09 32.36 -9.64
CA LYS A 70 -5.92 31.48 -9.56
C LYS A 70 -5.27 31.58 -8.19
N GLY A 71 -5.46 30.55 -7.37
CA GLY A 71 -4.84 30.44 -6.06
C GLY A 71 -3.43 29.87 -6.17
N ARG A 72 -2.42 30.62 -5.75
CA ARG A 72 -1.02 30.20 -5.75
C ARG A 72 -0.69 29.32 -4.54
N VAL A 73 -0.07 28.17 -4.78
CA VAL A 73 0.33 27.22 -3.73
C VAL A 73 1.85 27.17 -3.58
N ASP A 74 2.32 27.13 -2.33
CA ASP A 74 3.75 27.03 -2.00
C ASP A 74 4.25 25.60 -1.76
N ASP A 75 5.54 25.49 -1.46
CA ASP A 75 6.24 24.21 -1.25
C ASP A 75 5.73 23.42 -0.03
N ASP A 76 5.02 24.06 0.89
CA ASP A 76 4.41 23.43 2.07
C ASP A 76 2.91 23.11 1.84
N ALA A 77 2.46 23.13 0.59
CA ALA A 77 1.08 22.90 0.17
C ALA A 77 0.10 23.93 0.74
N LYS A 78 0.55 25.17 1.01
CA LYS A 78 -0.27 26.25 1.55
C LYS A 78 -0.63 27.26 0.48
N LEU A 79 -1.88 27.75 0.54
CA LEU A 79 -2.32 28.87 -0.27
C LEU A 79 -1.58 30.14 0.17
N GLN A 80 -0.93 30.82 -0.79
CA GLN A 80 -0.23 32.08 -0.56
C GLN A 80 -1.12 33.29 -0.87
N TYR A 81 -1.73 33.31 -2.05
CA TYR A 81 -2.59 34.39 -2.52
C TYR A 81 -3.50 33.87 -3.64
N VAL A 82 -4.52 34.65 -3.99
CA VAL A 82 -5.41 34.41 -5.13
C VAL A 82 -5.32 35.61 -6.05
N ASP A 83 -4.94 35.36 -7.30
CA ASP A 83 -5.06 36.32 -8.39
C ASP A 83 -6.48 36.24 -8.95
N LEU A 84 -7.14 37.39 -9.01
CA LEU A 84 -8.48 37.56 -9.55
C LEU A 84 -8.38 38.39 -10.82
N ASP A 85 -9.01 37.88 -11.87
CA ASP A 85 -9.18 38.56 -13.13
C ASP A 85 -10.69 38.64 -13.44
N ALA A 86 -11.26 39.84 -13.34
CA ALA A 86 -12.70 40.09 -13.34
C ALA A 86 -13.16 41.01 -14.47
N SER A 87 -14.23 40.59 -15.13
CA SER A 87 -15.01 41.40 -16.07
C SER A 87 -16.30 41.84 -15.40
N LEU A 88 -16.48 43.15 -15.27
CA LEU A 88 -17.66 43.77 -14.69
C LEU A 88 -18.57 44.34 -15.79
N VAL A 89 -19.87 44.19 -15.60
CA VAL A 89 -20.91 44.72 -16.49
C VAL A 89 -21.90 45.52 -15.67
N PHE A 90 -22.24 46.71 -16.15
CA PHE A 90 -23.31 47.53 -15.58
C PHE A 90 -24.28 47.94 -16.68
N GLY A 91 -25.55 47.59 -16.53
CA GLY A 91 -26.63 47.96 -17.44
C GLY A 91 -27.62 48.92 -16.79
N ARG A 92 -28.07 49.92 -17.54
CA ARG A 92 -29.17 50.81 -17.13
C ARG A 92 -30.08 51.13 -18.31
N GLY A 93 -31.38 51.09 -18.07
CA GLY A 93 -32.40 51.41 -19.07
C GLY A 93 -33.74 51.74 -18.43
N GLY A 94 -34.78 51.90 -19.25
CA GLY A 94 -36.14 52.08 -18.77
C GLY A 94 -37.05 52.80 -19.75
N SER A 95 -38.23 53.21 -19.30
CA SER A 95 -39.23 53.86 -20.15
C SER A 95 -38.77 55.22 -20.73
N ASN A 96 -37.75 55.85 -20.16
CA ASN A 96 -37.25 57.18 -20.56
C ASN A 96 -35.86 57.16 -21.22
N ALA A 97 -35.21 56.00 -21.33
CA ALA A 97 -33.87 55.87 -21.90
C ALA A 97 -33.64 54.44 -22.44
N ALA A 98 -33.02 54.32 -23.61
CA ALA A 98 -32.62 53.03 -24.14
C ALA A 98 -31.67 52.31 -23.18
N THR A 99 -31.81 50.99 -23.07
CA THR A 99 -30.90 50.17 -22.26
C THR A 99 -29.49 50.28 -22.83
N SER A 100 -28.54 50.55 -21.96
CA SER A 100 -27.14 50.73 -22.29
C SER A 100 -26.27 50.01 -21.26
N PHE A 101 -25.13 49.50 -21.73
CA PHE A 101 -24.20 48.72 -20.92
C PHE A 101 -22.84 49.40 -20.88
N ALA A 102 -22.18 49.25 -19.75
CA ALA A 102 -20.81 49.66 -19.51
C ALA A 102 -20.02 48.41 -19.09
N HIS A 103 -18.79 48.28 -19.59
CA HIS A 103 -17.87 47.21 -19.25
C HIS A 103 -16.58 47.73 -18.62
N GLN A 104 -16.04 46.98 -17.68
CA GLN A 104 -14.73 47.24 -17.08
C GLN A 104 -14.02 45.94 -16.76
N HIS A 105 -12.70 45.96 -16.91
CA HIS A 105 -11.83 44.87 -16.54
C HIS A 105 -10.99 45.24 -15.31
N GLN A 106 -10.80 44.29 -14.40
CA GLN A 106 -10.03 44.48 -13.17
C GLN A 106 -9.17 43.27 -12.88
N HIS A 107 -7.93 43.51 -12.43
CA HIS A 107 -7.05 42.49 -11.90
C HIS A 107 -6.64 42.87 -10.49
N VAL A 108 -6.80 41.93 -9.54
CA VAL A 108 -6.50 42.15 -8.12
C VAL A 108 -5.91 40.88 -7.53
N ARG A 109 -4.89 41.03 -6.68
CA ARG A 109 -4.37 39.95 -5.84
C ARG A 109 -4.86 40.12 -4.41
N PHE A 110 -5.34 39.05 -3.79
CA PHE A 110 -5.70 39.06 -2.38
C PHE A 110 -5.18 37.84 -1.62
N VAL A 111 -5.06 37.96 -0.30
CA VAL A 111 -4.59 36.88 0.59
C VAL A 111 -5.74 36.45 1.52
N PRO A 112 -6.32 35.25 1.34
CA PRO A 112 -7.33 34.73 2.26
C PRO A 112 -6.74 34.50 3.66
N ASP A 113 -7.38 35.05 4.68
CA ASP A 113 -6.96 34.87 6.06
C ASP A 113 -7.64 33.66 6.71
N ARG A 114 -6.81 32.75 7.22
CA ARG A 114 -7.24 31.53 7.90
C ARG A 114 -7.91 31.83 9.24
N GLY A 115 -7.55 32.93 9.92
CA GLY A 115 -8.12 33.33 11.21
C GLY A 115 -9.53 33.91 11.10
N THR A 116 -9.92 34.43 9.93
CA THR A 116 -11.22 35.06 9.67
C THR A 116 -12.07 34.28 8.67
N GLY A 117 -11.81 32.97 8.52
CA GLY A 117 -12.62 32.08 7.69
C GLY A 117 -12.48 32.30 6.19
N GLY A 118 -11.38 32.90 5.73
CA GLY A 118 -11.09 33.14 4.32
C GLY A 118 -11.29 34.58 3.87
N MET A 119 -11.70 35.48 4.77
CA MET A 119 -11.80 36.89 4.43
C MET A 119 -10.43 37.43 4.01
N PRO A 120 -10.35 38.30 2.98
CA PRO A 120 -9.08 38.88 2.58
C PRO A 120 -8.43 39.70 3.69
N SER A 121 -7.17 39.43 4.02
CA SER A 121 -6.39 40.27 4.96
C SER A 121 -5.57 41.34 4.26
N GLN A 122 -5.23 41.13 2.99
CA GLN A 122 -4.35 42.00 2.21
C GLN A 122 -4.80 42.01 0.75
N PHE A 123 -4.62 43.16 0.11
CA PHE A 123 -4.84 43.37 -1.32
C PHE A 123 -3.58 43.97 -1.96
N SER A 124 -3.24 43.54 -3.17
CA SER A 124 -2.08 44.01 -3.93
C SER A 124 -2.31 43.85 -5.44
N ASN A 125 -1.35 44.31 -6.25
CA ASN A 125 -1.36 44.19 -7.72
C ASN A 125 -2.67 44.62 -8.38
N TRP A 126 -3.25 45.70 -7.85
CA TRP A 126 -4.52 46.22 -8.32
C TRP A 126 -4.34 46.97 -9.63
N SER A 127 -5.04 46.56 -10.68
CA SER A 127 -5.14 47.29 -11.95
C SER A 127 -6.58 47.28 -12.47
N VAL A 128 -6.98 48.39 -13.09
CA VAL A 128 -8.35 48.63 -13.54
C VAL A 128 -8.32 49.32 -14.89
N SER A 129 -9.07 48.80 -15.85
CA SER A 129 -9.27 49.48 -17.13
C SER A 129 -10.19 50.69 -16.96
N GLU A 130 -10.09 51.66 -17.86
CA GLU A 130 -11.15 52.65 -17.99
C GLU A 130 -12.46 51.97 -18.41
N TRP A 131 -13.58 52.62 -18.07
CA TRP A 131 -14.89 52.21 -18.56
C TRP A 131 -14.98 52.50 -20.05
N ASP A 132 -15.63 51.61 -20.78
CA ASP A 132 -15.89 51.78 -22.22
C ASP A 132 -16.99 52.81 -22.53
N SER A 133 -17.64 53.41 -21.53
CA SER A 133 -18.76 54.32 -21.71
C SER A 133 -18.86 55.44 -20.66
N ALA A 134 -19.49 56.55 -21.06
CA ALA A 134 -19.77 57.72 -20.22
C ALA A 134 -20.89 57.48 -19.17
N LEU A 135 -21.47 56.27 -19.14
CA LEU A 135 -22.46 55.89 -18.14
C LEU A 135 -21.89 55.88 -16.71
N ALA A 136 -20.57 55.81 -16.56
CA ALA A 136 -19.77 55.63 -15.34
C ALA A 136 -19.73 56.84 -14.37
N GLY A 137 -20.88 57.33 -13.94
CA GLY A 137 -20.99 58.38 -12.91
C GLY A 137 -20.60 57.93 -11.49
N THR A 138 -20.80 58.82 -10.50
CA THR A 138 -20.40 58.62 -9.09
C THR A 138 -21.20 57.56 -8.33
N ALA A 139 -22.44 57.28 -8.72
CA ALA A 139 -23.29 56.26 -8.07
C ALA A 139 -22.88 54.81 -8.41
N GLN A 140 -22.21 54.56 -9.55
CA GLN A 140 -21.74 53.22 -9.90
C GLN A 140 -20.43 52.84 -9.20
N ARG A 141 -19.54 53.80 -8.94
CA ARG A 141 -18.24 53.54 -8.28
C ARG A 141 -18.38 52.89 -6.90
N GLY A 142 -19.45 53.23 -6.16
CA GLY A 142 -19.79 52.62 -4.88
C GLY A 142 -20.32 51.19 -5.00
N ALA A 143 -21.20 50.92 -5.98
CA ALA A 143 -21.70 49.58 -6.25
C ALA A 143 -20.58 48.63 -6.73
N MET A 144 -19.61 49.13 -7.49
CA MET A 144 -18.48 48.35 -7.99
C MET A 144 -17.51 47.89 -6.90
N ASN A 145 -17.13 48.79 -5.99
CA ASN A 145 -16.29 48.40 -4.85
C ASN A 145 -16.99 47.33 -4.02
N MET A 146 -18.31 47.43 -3.86
CA MET A 146 -19.10 46.40 -3.18
C MET A 146 -19.10 45.05 -3.92
N LEU A 147 -19.17 45.01 -5.26
CA LEU A 147 -19.12 43.77 -6.03
C LEU A 147 -17.76 43.09 -5.97
N LEU A 148 -16.67 43.85 -6.10
CA LEU A 148 -15.34 43.30 -5.99
C LEU A 148 -15.04 42.84 -4.55
N LEU A 149 -15.50 43.61 -3.56
CA LEU A 149 -15.48 43.16 -2.17
C LEU A 149 -16.31 41.88 -2.02
N ALA A 150 -17.47 41.76 -2.65
CA ALA A 150 -18.27 40.54 -2.62
C ALA A 150 -17.52 39.35 -3.23
N VAL A 151 -16.94 39.49 -4.44
CA VAL A 151 -16.17 38.42 -5.09
C VAL A 151 -15.02 37.96 -4.19
N THR A 152 -14.23 38.90 -3.66
CA THR A 152 -13.07 38.57 -2.82
C THR A 152 -13.49 37.99 -1.45
N TRP A 153 -14.59 38.47 -0.89
CA TRP A 153 -15.16 37.97 0.37
C TRP A 153 -15.75 36.55 0.24
N PHE A 154 -16.42 36.25 -0.86
CA PHE A 154 -17.05 34.95 -1.07
C PHE A 154 -16.10 33.90 -1.66
N SER A 155 -15.07 34.32 -2.42
CA SER A 155 -14.10 33.39 -3.01
C SER A 155 -13.06 32.86 -2.04
N GLY A 156 -12.60 33.68 -1.08
CA GLY A 156 -11.62 33.25 -0.07
C GLY A 156 -12.00 31.96 0.68
N PRO A 157 -13.25 31.82 1.18
CA PRO A 157 -13.74 30.57 1.77
C PRO A 157 -13.64 29.35 0.84
N PHE A 158 -13.92 29.48 -0.47
CA PHE A 158 -13.79 28.37 -1.42
C PHE A 158 -12.35 27.89 -1.52
N TYR A 159 -11.39 28.82 -1.55
CA TYR A 159 -9.98 28.48 -1.64
C TYR A 159 -9.42 27.88 -0.35
N LEU A 160 -9.87 28.33 0.83
CA LEU A 160 -9.48 27.68 2.09
C LEU A 160 -10.12 26.30 2.25
N ALA A 161 -11.36 26.11 1.80
CA ALA A 161 -11.99 24.79 1.77
C ALA A 161 -11.23 23.84 0.84
N ALA A 162 -10.85 24.30 -0.35
CA ALA A 162 -10.02 23.55 -1.26
C ALA A 162 -8.62 23.25 -0.65
N GLU A 163 -8.03 24.18 0.12
CA GLU A 163 -6.77 23.92 0.85
C GLU A 163 -6.90 22.73 1.80
N GLY A 164 -8.02 22.63 2.51
CA GLY A 164 -8.33 21.47 3.34
C GLY A 164 -8.30 20.16 2.55
N GLU A 165 -8.76 20.15 1.30
CA GLU A 165 -8.80 18.96 0.45
C GLU A 165 -7.40 18.53 0.01
N TRP A 166 -6.58 19.43 -0.59
CA TRP A 166 -5.25 19.02 -1.09
C TRP A 166 -4.21 18.82 0.01
N THR A 167 -4.45 19.37 1.21
CA THR A 167 -3.64 19.07 2.40
C THR A 167 -4.09 17.81 3.14
N THR A 168 -5.28 17.26 2.82
CA THR A 168 -5.70 15.96 3.34
C THR A 168 -4.82 14.86 2.73
N PRO A 169 -4.11 14.05 3.55
CA PRO A 169 -3.14 13.09 3.05
C PRO A 169 -3.69 12.12 2.00
N ASN A 170 -2.91 11.95 0.92
CA ASN A 170 -3.23 11.06 -0.20
C ASN A 170 -4.50 11.43 -0.97
N THR A 171 -4.95 12.69 -0.95
CA THR A 171 -6.13 13.10 -1.74
C THR A 171 -5.74 13.37 -3.19
N CYS A 172 -4.82 14.31 -3.42
CA CYS A 172 -4.40 14.75 -4.75
C CYS A 172 -3.14 14.05 -5.28
N VAL A 173 -2.33 13.52 -4.37
CA VAL A 173 -1.03 12.90 -4.67
C VAL A 173 -0.91 11.54 -3.99
N GLU A 174 0.02 10.71 -4.45
CA GLU A 174 0.36 9.43 -3.86
C GLU A 174 1.87 9.15 -3.92
N ILE A 175 2.38 8.43 -2.91
CA ILE A 175 3.77 8.00 -2.85
C ILE A 175 3.93 6.68 -3.59
N THR A 176 4.97 6.59 -4.41
CA THR A 176 5.35 5.38 -5.14
C THR A 176 6.75 4.95 -4.72
N PHE A 177 6.95 3.63 -4.58
CA PHE A 177 8.20 3.04 -4.14
C PHE A 177 8.78 2.09 -5.20
N GLU A 178 10.09 2.14 -5.39
CA GLU A 178 10.85 1.20 -6.21
C GLU A 178 12.06 0.68 -5.40
N PRO A 179 12.13 -0.63 -5.08
CA PRO A 179 11.17 -1.67 -5.42
C PRO A 179 9.82 -1.45 -4.72
N ALA A 180 8.74 -2.01 -5.27
CA ALA A 180 7.42 -1.88 -4.66
C ALA A 180 7.36 -2.61 -3.29
N THR A 181 6.46 -2.19 -2.41
CA THR A 181 6.23 -2.84 -1.11
C THR A 181 5.97 -4.34 -1.28
N LYS A 182 6.48 -5.17 -0.36
CA LYS A 182 6.34 -6.64 -0.34
C LYS A 182 6.91 -7.38 -1.55
N THR A 183 7.75 -6.75 -2.37
CA THR A 183 8.39 -7.42 -3.53
C THR A 183 9.83 -7.86 -3.26
N LYS A 184 10.57 -7.14 -2.40
CA LYS A 184 11.97 -7.43 -2.10
C LYS A 184 12.09 -8.20 -0.79
N LYS A 185 12.71 -9.38 -0.86
CA LYS A 185 13.18 -10.13 0.32
C LYS A 185 14.52 -9.59 0.75
N LEU A 186 14.75 -9.55 2.06
CA LEU A 186 16.03 -9.19 2.68
C LEU A 186 16.39 -10.23 3.72
N GLY A 187 17.67 -10.62 3.77
CA GLY A 187 18.25 -11.37 4.87
C GLY A 187 18.53 -10.49 6.11
N PRO A 188 18.88 -11.11 7.25
CA PRO A 188 19.38 -10.40 8.42
C PRO A 188 20.51 -9.42 8.08
N ASN A 189 20.44 -8.18 8.59
CA ASN A 189 21.42 -7.12 8.34
C ASN A 189 21.60 -6.68 6.87
N GLU A 190 20.82 -7.22 5.93
CA GLU A 190 20.85 -6.77 4.53
C GLU A 190 20.21 -5.38 4.41
N SER A 191 20.73 -4.58 3.48
CA SER A 191 20.19 -3.25 3.17
C SER A 191 19.68 -3.19 1.74
N VAL A 192 18.66 -2.38 1.50
CA VAL A 192 18.16 -2.06 0.17
C VAL A 192 17.92 -0.57 0.02
N ALA A 193 18.25 -0.05 -1.16
CA ALA A 193 17.87 1.28 -1.58
C ALA A 193 16.45 1.25 -2.15
N VAL A 194 15.57 2.07 -1.59
CA VAL A 194 14.20 2.27 -2.00
C VAL A 194 14.09 3.69 -2.56
N LYS A 195 13.89 3.78 -3.87
CA LYS A 195 13.61 5.02 -4.56
C LYS A 195 12.15 5.39 -4.36
N THR A 196 11.90 6.65 -4.09
CA THR A 196 10.58 7.14 -3.72
C THR A 196 10.26 8.40 -4.51
N GLU A 197 9.09 8.41 -5.13
CA GLU A 197 8.56 9.55 -5.91
C GLU A 197 7.15 9.88 -5.45
N LEU A 198 6.80 11.17 -5.51
CA LEU A 198 5.44 11.64 -5.32
C LEU A 198 4.80 11.85 -6.71
N ARG A 199 3.60 11.33 -6.90
CA ARG A 199 2.87 11.44 -8.17
C ARG A 199 1.50 12.05 -7.95
N THR A 200 1.04 12.88 -8.89
CA THR A 200 -0.36 13.29 -8.95
C THR A 200 -1.23 12.07 -9.24
N LYS A 201 -2.38 11.93 -8.57
CA LYS A 201 -3.32 10.86 -8.89
C LYS A 201 -3.94 11.05 -10.27
N GLU A 202 -4.21 12.30 -10.62
CA GLU A 202 -4.65 12.67 -11.95
C GLU A 202 -3.42 12.71 -12.88
N GLY A 203 -3.40 11.85 -13.91
CA GLY A 203 -2.32 11.81 -14.91
C GLY A 203 -1.00 11.15 -14.47
N SER A 204 -0.86 10.67 -13.22
CA SER A 204 0.31 9.94 -12.70
C SER A 204 1.66 10.65 -12.94
N THR A 205 1.67 11.98 -12.86
CA THR A 205 2.84 12.80 -13.15
C THR A 205 3.70 12.96 -11.90
N VAL A 206 5.02 12.77 -12.03
CA VAL A 206 5.98 12.97 -10.93
C VAL A 206 6.09 14.46 -10.61
N VAL A 207 5.96 14.80 -9.33
CA VAL A 207 6.03 16.19 -8.85
C VAL A 207 7.21 16.40 -7.91
N PRO A 208 7.82 17.60 -7.89
CA PRO A 208 8.81 17.95 -6.88
C PRO A 208 8.22 17.82 -5.48
N ALA A 209 8.90 17.10 -4.59
CA ALA A 209 8.40 16.86 -3.23
C ALA A 209 9.53 16.83 -2.20
N LYS A 210 9.22 17.29 -0.99
CA LYS A 210 10.04 17.06 0.20
C LYS A 210 9.47 15.90 1.00
N PHE A 211 10.22 14.81 1.07
CA PHE A 211 9.93 13.69 1.96
C PHE A 211 10.45 13.98 3.36
N LYS A 212 9.63 13.69 4.37
CA LYS A 212 9.90 13.98 5.78
C LYS A 212 9.59 12.76 6.64
N GLU A 213 10.27 12.68 7.79
CA GLU A 213 10.00 11.72 8.86
C GLU A 213 10.03 10.23 8.48
N ALA A 214 11.00 9.81 7.65
CA ALA A 214 11.16 8.39 7.37
C ALA A 214 11.41 7.62 8.68
N LYS A 215 10.57 6.65 9.03
CA LYS A 215 10.59 5.93 10.31
C LYS A 215 10.30 4.45 10.14
N GLU A 216 11.02 3.64 10.92
CA GLU A 216 10.92 2.18 10.87
C GLU A 216 9.58 1.67 11.38
N GLN A 217 9.07 0.62 10.74
CA GLN A 217 7.88 -0.12 11.16
C GLN A 217 8.22 -1.56 11.54
N PRO A 218 7.43 -2.21 12.43
CA PRO A 218 6.24 -1.67 13.12
C PRO A 218 6.56 -0.76 14.33
N LYS A 219 7.81 -0.70 14.78
CA LYS A 219 8.29 0.18 15.86
C LYS A 219 9.71 0.64 15.56
N GLU A 220 10.10 1.80 16.09
CA GLU A 220 11.50 2.25 16.05
C GLU A 220 12.42 1.19 16.65
N GLY A 221 13.54 0.92 15.97
CA GLY A 221 14.48 -0.14 16.32
C GLY A 221 14.29 -1.47 15.58
N ASN A 222 13.15 -1.67 14.89
CA ASN A 222 12.90 -2.86 14.05
C ASN A 222 13.50 -2.72 12.64
N GLY A 223 14.78 -2.34 12.58
CA GLY A 223 15.52 -1.99 11.37
C GLY A 223 16.19 -0.63 11.50
N ARG A 224 16.74 -0.14 10.39
CA ARG A 224 17.25 1.23 10.29
C ARG A 224 16.92 1.83 8.93
N VAL A 225 16.25 2.98 8.91
CA VAL A 225 16.03 3.77 7.69
C VAL A 225 16.90 5.04 7.70
N SER A 226 17.55 5.33 6.57
CA SER A 226 18.33 6.55 6.39
C SER A 226 18.38 6.98 4.91
N PRO A 227 18.32 8.28 4.58
CA PRO A 227 18.14 9.41 5.48
C PRO A 227 16.72 9.49 6.07
N ARG A 228 16.48 10.41 7.02
CA ARG A 228 15.14 10.66 7.59
C ARG A 228 14.30 11.62 6.76
N GLU A 229 14.96 12.42 5.93
CA GLU A 229 14.35 13.35 4.98
C GLU A 229 15.15 13.30 3.69
N ASP A 230 14.47 13.48 2.56
CA ASP A 230 15.10 13.64 1.25
C ASP A 230 14.16 14.41 0.32
N LYS A 231 14.65 14.86 -0.84
CA LYS A 231 13.85 15.58 -1.84
C LYS A 231 13.82 14.80 -3.14
N SER A 232 12.70 14.85 -3.84
CA SER A 232 12.58 14.35 -5.20
C SER A 232 12.30 15.47 -6.18
N GLN A 233 12.75 15.27 -7.41
CA GLN A 233 12.46 16.09 -8.59
C GLN A 233 12.07 15.15 -9.74
N PRO A 234 11.36 15.63 -10.77
CA PRO A 234 11.15 14.84 -11.99
C PRO A 234 12.48 14.29 -12.53
N GLY A 235 12.58 12.96 -12.65
CA GLY A 235 13.80 12.26 -13.08
C GLY A 235 14.87 12.05 -12.01
N THR A 236 14.69 12.59 -10.80
CA THR A 236 15.59 12.40 -9.65
C THR A 236 14.77 11.98 -8.42
N PRO A 237 14.52 10.68 -8.22
CA PRO A 237 13.76 10.19 -7.06
C PRO A 237 14.53 10.38 -5.76
N ALA A 238 13.80 10.55 -4.65
CA ALA A 238 14.38 10.47 -3.31
C ALA A 238 14.83 9.04 -3.04
N THR A 239 15.93 8.81 -2.31
CA THR A 239 16.43 7.45 -2.06
C THR A 239 16.62 7.20 -0.56
N PHE A 240 15.86 6.22 -0.05
CA PHE A 240 15.95 5.75 1.33
C PHE A 240 16.65 4.40 1.38
N SER A 241 17.64 4.25 2.23
CA SER A 241 18.24 2.95 2.54
C SER A 241 17.54 2.36 3.75
N TYR A 242 16.92 1.20 3.59
CA TYR A 242 16.38 0.40 4.68
C TYR A 242 17.31 -0.78 4.96
N LYS A 243 17.75 -0.91 6.21
CA LYS A 243 18.52 -2.04 6.72
C LYS A 243 17.65 -2.91 7.62
N MET A 244 17.55 -4.19 7.28
CA MET A 244 16.86 -5.20 8.06
C MET A 244 17.57 -5.41 9.41
N PRO A 245 16.84 -5.56 10.52
CA PRO A 245 17.45 -5.92 11.81
C PRO A 245 18.12 -7.32 11.74
N GLU A 246 19.00 -7.61 12.72
CA GLU A 246 19.65 -8.92 12.85
C GLU A 246 18.62 -10.04 13.11
N LYS A 247 17.60 -9.76 13.92
CA LYS A 247 16.46 -10.66 14.11
C LYS A 247 15.30 -10.14 13.26
N ARG A 248 14.76 -10.98 12.37
CA ARG A 248 13.62 -10.59 11.54
C ARG A 248 12.42 -10.19 12.40
N VAL A 249 11.74 -9.13 11.97
CA VAL A 249 10.47 -8.70 12.53
C VAL A 249 9.42 -8.77 11.42
N LYS A 250 8.21 -9.24 11.75
CA LYS A 250 7.10 -9.22 10.79
C LYS A 250 6.75 -7.79 10.43
N HIS A 251 6.36 -7.57 9.17
CA HIS A 251 6.05 -6.23 8.66
C HIS A 251 7.21 -5.24 8.81
N SER A 252 8.44 -5.75 8.77
CA SER A 252 9.65 -4.92 8.75
C SER A 252 9.64 -4.02 7.53
N GLY A 253 9.79 -2.73 7.75
CA GLY A 253 9.72 -1.74 6.69
C GLY A 253 9.94 -0.34 7.24
N PHE A 254 9.56 0.66 6.45
CA PHE A 254 9.54 2.03 6.92
C PHE A 254 8.41 2.79 6.24
N PHE A 255 7.90 3.81 6.93
CA PHE A 255 7.00 4.79 6.35
C PHE A 255 7.71 6.12 6.13
N VAL A 256 7.15 6.95 5.26
CA VAL A 256 7.62 8.31 4.98
C VAL A 256 6.45 9.20 4.58
N GLY A 257 6.45 10.46 5.03
CA GLY A 257 5.51 11.48 4.57
C GLY A 257 6.12 12.34 3.48
N ALA A 258 5.29 13.01 2.68
CA ALA A 258 5.70 13.89 1.60
C ALA A 258 4.82 15.14 1.53
N VAL A 259 5.45 16.27 1.26
CA VAL A 259 4.77 17.56 1.02
C VAL A 259 5.27 18.14 -0.30
N SER A 260 4.34 18.65 -1.10
CA SER A 260 4.61 19.31 -2.38
C SER A 260 3.58 20.40 -2.66
N ARG A 261 3.85 21.23 -3.66
CA ARG A 261 2.86 22.21 -4.15
C ARG A 261 1.59 21.56 -4.72
N ALA A 262 1.64 20.27 -5.09
CA ALA A 262 0.51 19.49 -5.59
C ALA A 262 -0.34 18.85 -4.48
N GLY A 263 0.13 18.89 -3.23
CA GLY A 263 -0.57 18.35 -2.07
C GLY A 263 0.33 17.57 -1.11
N VAL A 264 -0.31 16.97 -0.10
CA VAL A 264 0.33 16.18 0.95
C VAL A 264 0.02 14.70 0.74
N ALA A 265 1.04 13.86 0.90
CA ALA A 265 0.87 12.43 1.06
C ALA A 265 1.48 12.01 2.40
N GLU A 266 0.70 11.30 3.19
CA GLU A 266 1.25 10.56 4.32
C GLU A 266 1.20 9.10 3.96
N ALA A 267 2.21 8.40 4.40
CA ALA A 267 2.22 6.99 4.20
C ALA A 267 0.90 6.35 4.80
N LYS A 268 0.19 5.40 4.16
CA LYS A 268 -0.83 4.53 4.79
C LYS A 268 -0.23 3.30 5.49
N LYS A 269 -0.86 2.81 6.58
CA LYS A 269 -0.54 1.49 7.21
C LYS A 269 -0.31 0.38 6.16
N GLY A 270 0.90 -0.18 6.11
CA GLY A 270 1.38 -1.08 5.04
C GLY A 270 2.49 -0.50 4.14
N GLU A 271 3.02 0.67 4.49
CA GLU A 271 4.15 1.33 3.82
C GLU A 271 5.41 0.48 3.73
N TRP A 272 6.13 0.67 2.62
CA TRP A 272 7.24 -0.16 2.15
C TRP A 272 7.71 -1.22 3.14
N GLU A 273 7.12 -2.41 3.01
CA GLU A 273 7.46 -3.59 3.79
C GLU A 273 8.37 -4.49 2.95
N VAL A 274 9.28 -5.19 3.61
CA VAL A 274 9.97 -6.32 3.00
C VAL A 274 8.96 -7.42 2.67
N ALA A 275 9.24 -8.19 1.62
CA ALA A 275 8.48 -9.40 1.33
C ALA A 275 8.61 -10.41 2.47
N ASP A 276 7.56 -11.19 2.71
CA ASP A 276 7.57 -12.25 3.72
C ASP A 276 8.71 -13.25 3.48
N ALA A 277 9.26 -13.76 4.58
CA ALA A 277 10.25 -14.82 4.52
C ALA A 277 9.66 -16.04 3.81
N SER A 278 10.43 -16.61 2.88
CA SER A 278 10.15 -17.95 2.36
C SER A 278 10.85 -18.96 3.24
N TYR A 279 10.19 -20.08 3.52
CA TYR A 279 10.76 -21.14 4.32
C TYR A 279 11.08 -22.36 3.46
N VAL A 280 12.02 -23.16 3.92
CA VAL A 280 12.29 -24.49 3.37
C VAL A 280 12.08 -25.51 4.48
N LEU A 281 11.28 -26.53 4.19
CA LEU A 281 11.16 -27.71 5.04
C LEU A 281 12.07 -28.81 4.49
N GLU A 282 13.08 -29.18 5.27
CA GLU A 282 13.89 -30.36 5.01
C GLU A 282 13.38 -31.53 5.83
N PHE A 283 13.25 -32.69 5.17
CA PHE A 283 12.89 -33.96 5.76
C PHE A 283 14.05 -34.93 5.61
N GLN A 284 14.40 -35.64 6.68
CA GLN A 284 15.35 -36.74 6.67
C GLN A 284 14.80 -37.87 7.54
N SER A 285 14.85 -39.11 7.05
CA SER A 285 14.42 -40.27 7.80
C SER A 285 15.37 -41.44 7.59
N ARG A 286 15.59 -42.21 8.65
CA ARG A 286 16.27 -43.49 8.63
C ARG A 286 15.46 -44.48 9.46
N ILE A 287 15.15 -45.63 8.88
CA ILE A 287 14.36 -46.70 9.46
C ILE A 287 15.18 -47.99 9.32
N VAL A 288 15.36 -48.73 10.40
CA VAL A 288 16.05 -50.02 10.42
C VAL A 288 15.12 -51.04 11.07
N SER A 289 14.64 -52.02 10.30
CA SER A 289 13.82 -53.12 10.81
C SER A 289 14.60 -53.93 11.85
N ARG A 290 13.93 -54.25 12.96
CA ARG A 290 14.44 -55.18 13.99
C ARG A 290 13.96 -56.61 13.73
N GLU A 291 13.14 -56.82 12.71
CA GLU A 291 12.63 -58.13 12.36
C GLU A 291 13.74 -59.01 11.79
N ILE A 292 14.03 -60.10 12.50
CA ILE A 292 15.15 -61.01 12.17
C ILE A 292 14.94 -61.66 10.79
N THR A 293 13.68 -61.92 10.44
CA THR A 293 13.27 -62.51 9.16
C THR A 293 13.30 -61.50 8.02
N GLU A 294 13.23 -60.20 8.31
CA GLU A 294 13.18 -59.10 7.34
C GLU A 294 14.10 -57.93 7.75
N PRO A 295 15.42 -58.13 7.83
CA PRO A 295 16.35 -57.06 8.16
C PRO A 295 16.45 -56.13 6.95
N VAL A 296 15.96 -54.91 7.12
CA VAL A 296 15.91 -53.88 6.08
C VAL A 296 16.26 -52.52 6.68
N GLU A 297 16.99 -51.72 5.91
CA GLU A 297 17.25 -50.32 6.19
C GLU A 297 16.65 -49.46 5.07
N SER A 298 15.94 -48.41 5.45
CA SER A 298 15.41 -47.41 4.54
C SER A 298 15.87 -46.02 4.95
N VAL A 299 16.42 -45.27 4.01
CA VAL A 299 16.77 -43.86 4.16
C VAL A 299 15.96 -43.02 3.20
N ALA A 300 15.46 -41.89 3.66
CA ALA A 300 14.66 -40.97 2.86
C ALA A 300 15.01 -39.51 3.14
N ALA A 301 14.93 -38.68 2.11
CA ALA A 301 15.15 -37.24 2.24
C ALA A 301 14.28 -36.45 1.27
N ALA A 302 13.82 -35.26 1.72
CA ALA A 302 13.09 -34.32 0.89
C ALA A 302 13.44 -32.87 1.25
N LYS A 303 13.28 -31.97 0.29
CA LYS A 303 13.39 -30.52 0.48
C LYS A 303 12.19 -29.86 -0.18
N VAL A 304 11.37 -29.17 0.61
CA VAL A 304 10.14 -28.50 0.14
C VAL A 304 10.27 -27.00 0.35
N VAL A 305 10.12 -26.23 -0.72
CA VAL A 305 10.00 -24.77 -0.63
C VAL A 305 8.57 -24.45 -0.21
N LEU A 306 8.44 -23.68 0.87
CA LEU A 306 7.17 -23.27 1.45
C LEU A 306 6.77 -21.89 0.92
N THR A 307 5.55 -21.82 0.42
CA THR A 307 4.93 -20.60 -0.12
C THR A 307 3.84 -20.12 0.84
N PRO A 308 3.74 -18.81 1.09
CA PRO A 308 2.71 -18.27 1.96
C PRO A 308 1.31 -18.53 1.37
N VAL A 309 0.34 -18.79 2.25
CA VAL A 309 -1.07 -19.00 1.87
C VAL A 309 -1.79 -17.65 1.88
N GLU A 310 -2.34 -17.27 0.72
CA GLU A 310 -3.10 -16.03 0.58
C GLU A 310 -4.26 -15.95 1.58
N GLY A 311 -4.41 -14.81 2.24
CA GLY A 311 -5.44 -14.57 3.26
C GLY A 311 -5.24 -15.27 4.61
N LYS A 312 -4.14 -16.03 4.81
CA LYS A 312 -3.82 -16.69 6.09
C LYS A 312 -2.40 -16.36 6.55
N GLU A 313 -2.28 -15.33 7.36
CA GLU A 313 -0.98 -14.89 7.88
C GLU A 313 -0.27 -15.99 8.68
N GLY A 314 1.02 -16.20 8.43
CA GLY A 314 1.83 -17.22 9.11
C GLY A 314 1.57 -18.66 8.65
N TRP A 315 0.72 -18.87 7.64
CA TRP A 315 0.48 -20.17 7.04
C TRP A 315 1.23 -20.32 5.72
N TYR A 316 1.80 -21.51 5.52
CA TYR A 316 2.52 -21.85 4.30
C TYR A 316 2.10 -23.22 3.78
N ARG A 317 2.34 -23.47 2.49
CA ARG A 317 2.14 -24.76 1.83
C ARG A 317 3.26 -25.02 0.83
N GLY A 318 3.45 -26.27 0.46
CA GLY A 318 4.43 -26.63 -0.57
C GLY A 318 4.35 -28.10 -0.93
N SER A 319 4.98 -28.47 -2.04
CA SER A 319 5.15 -29.86 -2.44
C SER A 319 6.55 -30.07 -3.00
N GLY A 320 7.02 -31.30 -2.94
CA GLY A 320 8.31 -31.69 -3.47
C GLY A 320 8.40 -33.20 -3.65
N MET A 321 9.57 -33.65 -4.09
CA MET A 321 9.87 -35.07 -4.21
C MET A 321 10.66 -35.53 -2.98
N LEU A 322 10.27 -36.68 -2.44
CA LEU A 322 11.00 -37.42 -1.43
C LEU A 322 11.76 -38.54 -2.11
N GLY A 323 13.08 -38.48 -2.07
CA GLY A 323 13.94 -39.57 -2.50
C GLY A 323 14.05 -40.60 -1.40
N TYR A 324 14.00 -41.88 -1.75
CA TYR A 324 14.19 -42.98 -0.81
C TYR A 324 15.12 -44.05 -1.39
N GLN A 325 15.79 -44.74 -0.48
CA GLN A 325 16.60 -45.92 -0.77
C GLN A 325 16.41 -46.93 0.34
N THR A 326 15.94 -48.11 -0.03
CA THR A 326 15.62 -49.23 0.85
C THR A 326 16.41 -50.44 0.40
N GLY A 327 17.07 -51.10 1.35
CA GLY A 327 17.87 -52.27 1.07
C GLY A 327 18.27 -53.03 2.32
N PRO A 328 18.89 -54.20 2.16
CA PRO A 328 19.34 -54.99 3.29
C PRO A 328 20.51 -54.31 4.03
N PRO A 329 20.60 -54.46 5.36
CA PRO A 329 21.76 -54.00 6.11
C PRO A 329 23.00 -54.88 5.79
N PRO A 330 24.23 -54.37 6.04
CA PRO A 330 25.47 -55.03 5.63
C PRO A 330 25.67 -56.45 6.19
N ASN A 331 25.09 -56.78 7.34
CA ASN A 331 25.32 -58.02 8.09
C ASN A 331 24.12 -58.98 8.09
N ARG A 332 23.32 -59.01 7.02
CA ARG A 332 22.12 -59.85 6.97
C ARG A 332 22.42 -61.35 6.84
N ALA A 333 21.53 -62.19 7.34
CA ALA A 333 21.59 -63.62 7.07
C ALA A 333 21.27 -63.89 5.58
N PRO A 334 21.95 -64.86 4.92
CA PRO A 334 21.72 -65.18 3.52
C PRO A 334 20.28 -65.58 3.18
N CYS A 335 19.52 -66.07 4.17
CA CYS A 335 18.16 -66.59 4.03
C CYS A 335 17.06 -65.63 4.50
N SER A 336 17.38 -64.38 4.83
CA SER A 336 16.37 -63.39 5.23
C SER A 336 15.71 -62.74 4.01
N ASN A 337 14.43 -62.39 4.15
CA ASN A 337 13.66 -61.68 3.11
C ASN A 337 14.40 -60.44 2.64
N LEU A 338 14.33 -60.20 1.33
CA LEU A 338 15.04 -59.11 0.68
C LEU A 338 14.05 -58.03 0.27
N VAL A 339 13.90 -57.02 1.11
CA VAL A 339 13.19 -55.78 0.78
C VAL A 339 14.16 -54.83 0.11
N MET A 340 13.81 -54.36 -1.08
CA MET A 340 14.61 -53.40 -1.84
C MET A 340 13.71 -52.44 -2.61
N GLY A 341 14.18 -51.21 -2.70
CA GLY A 341 13.58 -50.20 -3.55
C GLY A 341 14.41 -48.93 -3.55
N HIS A 342 14.36 -48.19 -4.63
CA HIS A 342 14.90 -46.84 -4.68
C HIS A 342 14.05 -46.04 -5.65
N GLY A 343 13.94 -44.74 -5.42
CA GLY A 343 13.16 -43.89 -6.28
C GLY A 343 12.76 -42.61 -5.59
N THR A 344 11.72 -42.00 -6.12
CA THR A 344 11.10 -40.81 -5.55
C THR A 344 9.62 -41.01 -5.41
N THR A 345 9.03 -40.38 -4.39
CA THR A 345 7.57 -40.27 -4.22
C THR A 345 7.20 -38.84 -3.88
N GLY A 346 5.91 -38.50 -3.97
CA GLY A 346 5.42 -37.18 -3.63
C GLY A 346 5.51 -36.91 -2.12
N PHE A 347 5.88 -35.69 -1.76
CA PHE A 347 5.82 -35.18 -0.39
C PHE A 347 5.13 -33.83 -0.37
N GLU A 348 3.98 -33.78 0.28
CA GLU A 348 3.10 -32.62 0.29
C GLU A 348 3.01 -32.03 1.69
N VAL A 349 3.17 -30.73 1.78
CA VAL A 349 2.87 -29.92 2.96
C VAL A 349 1.54 -29.22 2.68
N ALA A 350 0.45 -29.86 3.13
CA ALA A 350 -0.91 -29.34 2.98
C ALA A 350 -1.10 -28.01 3.73
N GLY A 351 -0.38 -27.84 4.84
CA GLY A 351 -0.33 -26.59 5.58
C GLY A 351 0.74 -26.63 6.66
N ILE A 352 1.39 -25.50 6.91
CA ILE A 352 2.24 -25.31 8.08
C ILE A 352 1.99 -23.93 8.67
N SER A 353 1.58 -23.89 9.94
CA SER A 353 1.47 -22.65 10.71
C SER A 353 2.78 -22.41 11.44
N ILE A 354 3.40 -21.25 11.22
CA ILE A 354 4.67 -20.86 11.85
C ILE A 354 4.42 -19.60 12.68
N LYS A 355 4.46 -19.76 14.01
CA LYS A 355 4.43 -18.66 14.97
C LYS A 355 5.73 -18.65 15.76
N LEU A 356 6.57 -17.66 15.45
CA LEU A 356 7.84 -17.47 16.14
C LEU A 356 7.61 -16.59 17.38
N PRO A 357 8.33 -16.86 18.49
CA PRO A 357 8.22 -16.03 19.68
C PRO A 357 8.66 -14.58 19.36
N GLU A 358 7.77 -13.62 19.63
CA GLU A 358 8.08 -12.19 19.52
C GLU A 358 9.06 -11.79 20.63
N GLY A 359 10.18 -11.17 20.25
CA GLY A 359 11.01 -10.33 21.11
C GLY A 359 11.35 -10.87 22.51
N THR A 360 12.44 -11.62 22.64
CA THR A 360 13.21 -11.65 23.90
C THR A 360 14.61 -11.07 23.66
N GLY A 361 14.93 -10.10 24.52
CA GLY A 361 16.12 -9.26 24.47
C GLY A 361 17.44 -10.03 24.47
N ALA A 362 18.50 -9.30 24.16
CA ALA A 362 19.87 -9.77 24.20
C ALA A 362 20.16 -10.53 25.51
N SER A 363 20.48 -11.83 25.39
CA SER A 363 21.46 -12.58 26.20
C SER A 363 21.09 -14.04 26.54
N SER A 364 20.06 -14.66 25.95
CA SER A 364 19.82 -16.07 26.20
C SER A 364 19.81 -16.90 24.92
N SER A 365 20.69 -17.89 24.89
CA SER A 365 20.66 -19.07 24.03
C SER A 365 19.43 -19.92 24.35
N GLN A 366 18.22 -19.37 24.18
CA GLN A 366 16.99 -20.08 24.46
C GLN A 366 16.65 -21.03 23.31
N THR A 367 17.23 -22.24 23.37
CA THR A 367 16.51 -23.42 22.93
C THR A 367 15.18 -23.48 23.67
N GLY A 368 14.07 -23.31 22.95
CA GLY A 368 12.72 -23.26 23.51
C GLY A 368 11.72 -23.99 22.62
N SER A 369 10.45 -24.05 23.03
CA SER A 369 9.38 -24.58 22.19
C SER A 369 9.00 -23.56 21.11
N ALA A 370 8.89 -24.00 19.86
CA ALA A 370 8.32 -23.21 18.76
C ALA A 370 6.84 -23.58 18.57
N ASP A 371 5.97 -22.59 18.38
CA ASP A 371 4.56 -22.81 18.03
C ASP A 371 4.45 -23.04 16.50
N ILE A 372 4.78 -24.27 16.12
CA ILE A 372 4.73 -24.74 14.73
C ILE A 372 3.81 -25.97 14.66
N GLU A 373 2.90 -25.92 13.70
CA GLU A 373 1.96 -26.99 13.39
C GLU A 373 2.11 -27.36 11.91
N LEU A 374 2.58 -28.58 11.62
CA LEU A 374 2.84 -29.09 10.27
C LEU A 374 1.81 -30.16 9.90
N HIS A 375 1.17 -29.98 8.74
CA HIS A 375 0.22 -30.89 8.09
C HIS A 375 0.87 -31.40 6.81
N TYR A 376 1.10 -32.71 6.70
CA TYR A 376 1.82 -33.26 5.54
C TYR A 376 1.39 -34.68 5.15
N LEU A 377 1.71 -35.04 3.91
CA LEU A 377 1.41 -36.33 3.30
C LEU A 377 2.64 -36.83 2.54
N ILE A 378 2.96 -38.12 2.72
CA ILE A 378 3.94 -38.84 1.91
C ILE A 378 3.15 -39.82 1.06
N HIS A 379 3.39 -39.82 -0.25
CA HIS A 379 2.72 -40.73 -1.18
C HIS A 379 3.32 -42.15 -1.11
N PRO A 380 2.59 -43.18 -1.56
CA PRO A 380 3.10 -44.55 -1.59
C PRO A 380 4.43 -44.67 -2.33
N THR A 381 5.27 -45.59 -1.88
CA THR A 381 6.57 -45.91 -2.47
C THR A 381 6.50 -47.21 -3.26
N HIS A 382 7.47 -47.45 -4.13
CA HIS A 382 7.52 -48.60 -5.04
C HIS A 382 8.61 -49.60 -4.65
N GLU A 383 8.79 -49.92 -3.37
CA GLU A 383 9.66 -51.00 -2.94
C GLU A 383 9.01 -52.37 -3.19
N THR A 384 9.85 -53.38 -3.11
CA THR A 384 9.50 -54.76 -3.37
C THR A 384 10.15 -55.67 -2.35
N VAL A 385 9.46 -56.74 -1.98
CA VAL A 385 9.99 -57.82 -1.17
C VAL A 385 10.20 -59.06 -2.03
N ARG A 386 11.32 -59.74 -1.79
CA ARG A 386 11.55 -61.09 -2.30
C ARG A 386 11.65 -62.05 -1.11
N PRO A 387 10.56 -62.77 -0.78
CA PRO A 387 10.58 -63.75 0.29
C PRO A 387 11.45 -64.95 -0.11
N TRP A 388 12.07 -65.60 0.87
CA TRP A 388 12.80 -66.84 0.64
C TRP A 388 11.94 -68.05 0.98
N THR A 389 12.09 -69.12 0.19
CA THR A 389 11.51 -70.43 0.49
C THR A 389 12.63 -71.42 0.74
N MET A 390 12.32 -72.43 1.57
CA MET A 390 13.22 -73.56 1.82
C MET A 390 12.87 -74.68 0.84
N GLU A 391 13.78 -74.95 -0.09
CA GLU A 391 13.70 -76.08 -1.02
C GLU A 391 14.92 -76.97 -0.78
N GLU A 392 14.71 -78.23 -0.43
CA GLU A 392 15.79 -79.20 -0.17
C GLU A 392 16.87 -78.69 0.80
N PHE A 393 16.45 -78.00 1.89
CA PHE A 393 17.36 -77.37 2.87
C PHE A 393 18.24 -76.24 2.32
N LYS A 394 17.93 -75.71 1.13
CA LYS A 394 18.57 -74.53 0.55
C LYS A 394 17.59 -73.37 0.49
N CYS A 395 18.11 -72.18 0.74
CA CYS A 395 17.34 -70.95 0.62
C CYS A 395 17.27 -70.57 -0.86
N VAL A 396 16.06 -70.58 -1.41
CA VAL A 396 15.79 -70.22 -2.81
C VAL A 396 14.97 -68.93 -2.83
N PRO A 397 15.35 -67.93 -3.66
CA PRO A 397 14.63 -66.67 -3.70
C PRO A 397 13.27 -66.86 -4.41
N GLY A 398 12.19 -66.47 -3.73
CA GLY A 398 10.84 -66.53 -4.24
C GLY A 398 10.50 -65.43 -5.26
N LYS A 399 9.22 -65.33 -5.60
CA LYS A 399 8.71 -64.28 -6.51
C LYS A 399 8.80 -62.90 -5.84
N GLN A 400 9.24 -61.91 -6.59
CA GLN A 400 9.23 -60.51 -6.16
C GLN A 400 7.79 -59.98 -6.09
N LEU A 401 7.42 -59.37 -4.97
CA LEU A 401 6.11 -58.81 -4.68
C LEU A 401 6.25 -57.32 -4.35
N PRO A 402 5.27 -56.46 -4.68
CA PRO A 402 5.22 -55.10 -4.17
C PRO A 402 5.18 -55.10 -2.64
N ASP A 403 6.00 -54.28 -2.02
CA ASP A 403 6.06 -54.10 -0.57
C ASP A 403 6.48 -52.66 -0.30
N PRO A 404 5.54 -51.73 -0.06
CA PRO A 404 5.87 -50.32 0.12
C PRO A 404 6.42 -50.07 1.54
N PHE A 405 7.53 -50.74 1.89
CA PHE A 405 8.07 -50.84 3.25
C PHE A 405 8.21 -49.48 3.95
N PHE A 406 8.86 -48.50 3.32
CA PHE A 406 9.04 -47.18 3.92
C PHE A 406 7.69 -46.52 4.20
N TYR A 407 6.82 -46.50 3.18
CA TYR A 407 5.49 -45.92 3.31
C TYR A 407 4.68 -46.63 4.38
N MET A 408 4.65 -47.97 4.44
CA MET A 408 3.91 -48.73 5.45
C MET A 408 4.40 -48.42 6.86
N MET A 409 5.72 -48.40 7.08
CA MET A 409 6.28 -48.09 8.39
C MET A 409 5.94 -46.67 8.84
N TYR A 410 5.79 -45.74 7.89
CA TYR A 410 5.38 -44.38 8.17
C TYR A 410 3.85 -44.23 8.32
N ALA A 411 3.10 -45.01 7.55
CA ALA A 411 1.65 -45.03 7.49
C ALA A 411 1.03 -45.62 8.75
N VAL A 412 1.48 -46.81 9.15
CA VAL A 412 1.01 -47.52 10.34
C VAL A 412 1.35 -46.75 11.61
N ALA A 413 2.56 -46.17 11.66
CA ALA A 413 3.01 -45.34 12.77
C ALA A 413 2.15 -44.08 13.01
N ARG A 414 1.37 -43.65 12.02
CA ARG A 414 0.68 -42.36 12.04
C ARG A 414 -0.79 -42.40 11.62
N GLY A 415 -1.34 -43.59 11.35
CA GLY A 415 -2.73 -43.79 10.96
C GLY A 415 -3.05 -43.32 9.52
N ALA A 416 -2.18 -43.62 8.56
CA ALA A 416 -2.28 -43.05 7.21
C ALA A 416 -3.40 -43.68 6.37
N ASP A 417 -4.56 -43.02 6.45
CA ASP A 417 -5.42 -42.64 5.32
C ASP A 417 -5.69 -41.11 5.32
N GLU A 418 -5.07 -40.35 6.25
CA GLU A 418 -5.32 -38.92 6.51
C GLU A 418 -4.02 -38.09 6.57
N ILE A 419 -4.15 -36.76 6.52
CA ILE A 419 -3.05 -35.79 6.62
C ILE A 419 -2.38 -35.88 8.00
N ASN A 420 -1.05 -36.07 8.02
CA ASN A 420 -0.29 -36.18 9.27
C ASN A 420 -0.14 -34.83 9.97
N LEU A 421 -0.36 -34.79 11.29
CA LEU A 421 -0.23 -33.60 12.13
C LEU A 421 1.01 -33.67 13.04
N LEU A 422 1.88 -32.66 12.97
CA LEU A 422 3.07 -32.56 13.82
C LEU A 422 3.16 -31.24 14.56
N LYS A 423 3.24 -31.34 15.90
CA LYS A 423 3.43 -30.22 16.85
C LYS A 423 4.66 -30.42 17.73
N GLY A 424 4.98 -29.44 18.57
CA GLY A 424 6.04 -29.53 19.58
C GLY A 424 7.43 -29.48 18.97
N TRP A 425 7.68 -28.43 18.20
CA TRP A 425 8.97 -28.18 17.55
C TRP A 425 9.94 -27.51 18.52
N THR A 426 11.23 -27.76 18.33
CA THR A 426 12.28 -27.07 19.08
C THR A 426 12.78 -25.88 18.27
N TYR A 427 12.63 -24.67 18.81
CA TYR A 427 13.20 -23.46 18.24
C TYR A 427 14.74 -23.52 18.30
N VAL A 428 15.38 -23.13 17.20
CA VAL A 428 16.85 -23.11 17.06
C VAL A 428 17.34 -21.68 16.85
N GLY A 429 16.82 -20.97 15.85
CA GLY A 429 17.14 -19.56 15.58
C GLY A 429 18.60 -19.27 15.27
N LYS A 430 19.35 -20.20 14.68
CA LYS A 430 20.79 -20.08 14.41
C LYS A 430 21.14 -20.72 13.06
N ASP A 431 22.11 -20.14 12.35
CA ASP A 431 22.69 -20.69 11.11
C ASP A 431 21.62 -20.97 10.02
N GLY A 432 20.63 -20.07 9.88
CA GLY A 432 19.51 -20.21 8.93
C GLY A 432 18.45 -21.26 9.33
N VAL A 433 18.67 -22.00 10.42
CA VAL A 433 17.69 -22.96 10.96
C VAL A 433 16.76 -22.28 11.94
N VAL A 434 15.48 -22.31 11.64
CA VAL A 434 14.41 -21.73 12.45
C VAL A 434 14.04 -22.68 13.57
N ALA A 435 13.70 -23.93 13.22
CA ALA A 435 13.25 -24.92 14.18
C ALA A 435 13.52 -26.34 13.68
N ARG A 436 13.55 -27.30 14.61
CA ARG A 436 13.74 -28.72 14.33
C ARG A 436 12.70 -29.56 15.06
N LYS A 437 12.23 -30.61 14.41
CA LYS A 437 11.44 -31.68 15.03
C LYS A 437 12.17 -32.99 14.84
N VAL A 438 12.48 -33.67 15.94
CA VAL A 438 13.06 -35.02 15.92
C VAL A 438 12.01 -36.00 16.42
N LEU A 439 11.82 -37.08 15.70
CA LEU A 439 10.90 -38.16 16.01
C LEU A 439 11.70 -39.46 16.12
N ARG A 440 11.38 -40.27 17.13
CA ARG A 440 12.02 -41.57 17.42
C ARG A 440 10.95 -42.53 17.91
N GLY A 441 11.10 -43.82 17.59
CA GLY A 441 10.19 -44.87 18.03
C GLY A 441 8.84 -44.87 17.31
N ASN A 442 8.76 -44.30 16.09
CA ASN A 442 7.50 -44.20 15.35
C ASN A 442 6.97 -45.58 14.96
N CYS A 443 7.85 -46.53 14.66
CA CYS A 443 7.50 -47.88 14.23
C CYS A 443 7.35 -48.91 15.38
N GLY A 444 7.29 -48.45 16.64
CA GLY A 444 7.19 -49.32 17.81
C GLY A 444 8.44 -50.21 18.01
N ASP A 445 8.24 -51.41 18.57
CA ASP A 445 9.32 -52.34 18.88
C ASP A 445 9.91 -53.04 17.63
N SER A 446 9.21 -52.97 16.50
CA SER A 446 9.56 -53.66 15.26
C SER A 446 10.68 -52.99 14.47
N CYS A 447 11.10 -51.78 14.82
CA CYS A 447 12.19 -51.10 14.13
C CYS A 447 12.90 -50.04 15.00
N GLU A 448 14.06 -49.58 14.52
CA GLU A 448 14.70 -48.36 14.98
C GLU A 448 14.50 -47.27 13.94
N ASP A 449 13.91 -46.15 14.35
CA ASP A 449 13.74 -45.02 13.44
C ASP A 449 14.23 -43.70 14.04
N GLN A 450 14.71 -42.85 13.14
CA GLN A 450 14.97 -41.45 13.40
C GLN A 450 14.48 -40.64 12.22
N THR A 451 13.50 -39.78 12.47
CA THR A 451 13.01 -38.82 11.48
C THR A 451 13.23 -37.40 11.98
N ILE A 452 13.72 -36.54 11.10
CA ILE A 452 14.10 -35.19 11.39
C ILE A 452 13.45 -34.26 10.37
N PHE A 453 12.67 -33.32 10.87
CA PHE A 453 12.22 -32.17 10.11
C PHE A 453 13.03 -30.95 10.53
N THR A 454 13.56 -30.22 9.56
CA THR A 454 14.30 -28.98 9.78
C THR A 454 13.63 -27.87 8.99
N LEU A 455 13.10 -26.87 9.69
CA LEU A 455 12.56 -25.67 9.09
C LEU A 455 13.70 -24.64 8.98
N LYS A 456 13.96 -24.18 7.76
CA LYS A 456 14.98 -23.16 7.45
C LYS A 456 14.34 -21.95 6.81
N GLU A 457 14.98 -20.80 6.95
CA GLU A 457 14.72 -19.68 6.06
C GLU A 457 15.31 -20.01 4.68
N ALA A 458 14.62 -19.63 3.60
CA ALA A 458 15.14 -19.80 2.25
C ALA A 458 16.21 -18.74 1.98
N ASP A 459 17.43 -19.17 1.66
CA ASP A 459 18.44 -18.29 1.07
C ASP A 459 18.07 -17.97 -0.39
N ASP A 460 18.30 -16.73 -0.81
CA ASP A 460 17.98 -16.18 -2.14
C ASP A 460 18.67 -16.91 -3.33
N GLY A 461 19.46 -17.96 -3.08
CA GLY A 461 20.14 -18.76 -4.10
C GLY A 461 19.38 -19.99 -4.61
N ALA A 462 18.25 -20.38 -3.99
CA ALA A 462 17.48 -21.55 -4.42
C ALA A 462 16.29 -21.17 -5.32
N ALA A 463 16.56 -20.46 -6.42
CA ALA A 463 15.64 -20.44 -7.54
C ALA A 463 15.47 -21.88 -8.03
N GLN A 464 14.22 -22.35 -8.15
CA GLN A 464 13.92 -23.66 -8.70
C GLN A 464 14.61 -23.80 -10.07
N PRO A 465 15.33 -24.90 -10.36
CA PRO A 465 15.61 -25.25 -11.74
C PRO A 465 14.26 -25.39 -12.46
N LYS A 466 14.13 -24.68 -13.58
CA LYS A 466 12.96 -24.72 -14.47
C LYS A 466 12.65 -26.14 -14.94
#